data_AF-B9L3C3-F1
#
_entry.id   AF-B9L3C3-F1
#
_cell.length_a   1.000
_cell.length_b   1.000
_cell.length_c   1.000
_cell.angle_alpha   90.00
_cell.angle_beta   90.00
_cell.angle_gamma   90.00
#
_symmetry.space_group_name_H-M   'P 1'
#
loop_
_entity.id
_entity.type
_entity.pdbx_description
1 polymer ?
#
loop_
_entity_poly.entity_id
_entity_poly.type
_entity_poly.pdbx_seq_one_letter_code
_entity_poly.pdbx_strand_id
1 'polypeptide(L)'
;MPPHLTRRAMLATSLTVAAGAVAFGFWQALRSRAELEQPPAPPLLLPEDQAARARAVAQQHPTVQALVGSGARPDSPVQVNPVTGPDGRIVAAGVWFPFDAPRTVRATWVHPADWEVNWSPTRFVQATYTVEEAWGILVWVDLASEQVVRLEASGPYARVAPDEDPFVLRGELRDRAIQLALDAPWLAPLLTRAEPSVMEHLPGIHDRQGDLIGAVVGLQFSEPLAVSGTFPVVVKDERADWDDAEIPEQTIEQKVSLVVVVVSFRDDRALGLWY
;
A
#
# COMPACT_ATOMS: atom_id res chain seq x y z
N MET A 1 41.05 -6.37 12.41
CA MET A 1 40.57 -5.05 11.95
C MET A 1 39.59 -5.29 10.81
N PRO A 2 38.27 -5.20 11.02
CA PRO A 2 37.32 -5.44 9.94
C PRO A 2 37.22 -4.19 9.02
N PRO A 3 36.87 -4.38 7.74
CA PRO A 3 37.08 -3.37 6.71
C PRO A 3 36.05 -2.24 6.81
N HIS A 4 36.53 -1.02 6.52
CA HIS A 4 35.73 0.17 6.32
C HIS A 4 34.77 -0.03 5.14
N LEU A 5 33.53 -0.44 5.43
CA LEU A 5 32.40 -0.15 4.57
C LEU A 5 32.30 1.37 4.46
N THR A 6 32.68 1.88 3.30
CA THR A 6 32.85 3.30 3.04
C THR A 6 31.51 4.01 3.12
N ARG A 7 31.51 5.18 3.74
CA ARG A 7 30.40 6.14 3.91
C ARG A 7 29.52 6.35 2.66
N ARG A 8 30.03 6.02 1.47
CA ARG A 8 29.33 6.05 0.17
C ARG A 8 28.33 4.91 -0.02
N ALA A 9 28.58 3.71 0.51
CA ALA A 9 27.65 2.59 0.43
C ALA A 9 26.40 2.85 1.29
N MET A 10 26.58 3.38 2.52
CA MET A 10 25.45 3.82 3.35
C MET A 10 24.65 4.96 2.71
N LEU A 11 25.32 5.93 2.07
CA LEU A 11 24.65 7.01 1.35
C LEU A 11 23.81 6.53 0.15
N ALA A 12 24.28 5.50 -0.57
CA ALA A 12 23.53 4.90 -1.67
C ALA A 12 22.26 4.19 -1.17
N THR A 13 22.36 3.42 -0.08
CA THR A 13 21.20 2.74 0.52
C THR A 13 20.20 3.74 1.13
N SER A 14 20.67 4.83 1.75
CA SER A 14 19.81 5.92 2.23
C SER A 14 19.05 6.62 1.10
N LEU A 15 19.66 6.79 -0.08
CA LEU A 15 19.03 7.42 -1.23
C LEU A 15 17.97 6.52 -1.90
N THR A 16 18.15 5.20 -1.90
CA THR A 16 17.16 4.27 -2.48
C THR A 16 15.92 4.12 -1.58
N VAL A 17 16.09 4.12 -0.26
CA VAL A 17 14.96 4.12 0.70
C VAL A 17 14.25 5.48 0.70
N ALA A 18 14.99 6.58 0.53
CA ALA A 18 14.38 7.90 0.34
C ALA A 18 13.56 7.98 -0.95
N ALA A 19 13.96 7.33 -2.05
CA ALA A 19 13.16 7.30 -3.28
C ALA A 19 11.84 6.52 -3.12
N GLY A 20 11.84 5.41 -2.37
CA GLY A 20 10.63 4.64 -2.08
C GLY A 20 9.64 5.37 -1.15
N ALA A 21 10.13 6.09 -0.15
CA ALA A 21 9.30 6.92 0.74
C ALA A 21 8.83 8.22 0.05
N VAL A 22 9.63 8.75 -0.87
CA VAL A 22 9.23 9.90 -1.70
C VAL A 22 8.12 9.49 -2.66
N ALA A 23 8.06 8.28 -3.23
CA ALA A 23 6.93 7.92 -4.09
C ALA A 23 5.56 7.98 -3.38
N PHE A 24 5.46 7.53 -2.13
CA PHE A 24 4.20 7.61 -1.36
C PHE A 24 3.90 9.03 -0.83
N GLY A 25 4.92 9.81 -0.49
CA GLY A 25 4.77 11.22 -0.06
C GLY A 25 4.63 12.25 -1.19
N PHE A 26 5.15 11.96 -2.37
CA PHE A 26 5.10 12.81 -3.57
C PHE A 26 3.69 12.82 -4.17
N TRP A 27 2.95 11.71 -4.03
CA TRP A 27 1.51 11.64 -4.32
C TRP A 27 0.67 12.62 -3.51
N GLN A 28 1.07 12.96 -2.28
CA GLN A 28 0.41 14.03 -1.51
C GLN A 28 0.91 15.45 -1.87
N ALA A 29 2.13 15.59 -2.40
CA ALA A 29 2.77 16.90 -2.62
C ALA A 29 2.45 17.56 -3.98
N LEU A 30 2.13 16.79 -5.03
CA LEU A 30 1.78 17.34 -6.36
C LEU A 30 0.37 17.97 -6.42
N ARG A 31 -0.50 17.71 -5.43
CA ARG A 31 -1.79 18.43 -5.26
C ARG A 31 -1.61 19.94 -5.10
N SER A 32 -0.42 20.39 -4.70
CA SER A 32 -0.20 21.75 -4.22
C SER A 32 -0.10 22.86 -5.26
N ARG A 33 -0.06 22.63 -6.59
CA ARG A 33 0.09 23.76 -7.54
C ARG A 33 -1.15 24.15 -8.35
N ALA A 34 -2.13 23.28 -8.48
CA ALA A 34 -3.40 23.61 -9.16
C ALA A 34 -4.56 23.88 -8.19
N GLU A 35 -4.50 23.37 -6.95
CA GLU A 35 -5.52 23.63 -5.90
C GLU A 35 -5.30 24.96 -5.15
N LEU A 36 -4.15 25.63 -5.32
CA LEU A 36 -3.81 26.87 -4.60
C LEU A 36 -4.60 28.12 -5.03
N GLU A 37 -5.41 28.04 -6.10
CA GLU A 37 -6.26 29.15 -6.55
C GLU A 37 -7.73 29.02 -6.10
N GLN A 38 -8.12 27.91 -5.48
CA GLN A 38 -9.44 27.76 -4.88
C GLN A 38 -9.35 28.01 -3.37
N PRO A 39 -10.24 28.84 -2.78
CA PRO A 39 -10.32 28.92 -1.33
C PRO A 39 -10.56 27.51 -0.78
N PRO A 40 -9.82 27.06 0.26
CA PRO A 40 -9.98 25.72 0.78
C PRO A 40 -11.44 25.54 1.19
N ALA A 41 -12.07 24.48 0.67
CA ALA A 41 -13.40 24.10 1.15
C ALA A 41 -13.34 24.01 2.69
N PRO A 42 -14.36 24.50 3.40
CA PRO A 42 -14.37 24.41 4.85
C PRO A 42 -14.15 22.95 5.26
N PRO A 43 -13.32 22.68 6.28
CA PRO A 43 -13.08 21.31 6.70
C PRO A 43 -14.42 20.68 7.05
N LEU A 44 -14.71 19.54 6.42
CA LEU A 44 -15.81 18.69 6.88
C LEU A 44 -15.45 18.25 8.30
N LEU A 45 -16.29 18.61 9.26
CA LEU A 45 -16.11 18.25 10.66
C LEU A 45 -17.22 17.29 11.07
N LEU A 46 -16.85 16.26 11.81
CA LEU A 46 -17.80 15.39 12.49
C LEU A 46 -18.42 16.16 13.67
N PRO A 47 -19.75 16.07 13.87
CA PRO A 47 -20.39 16.47 15.12
C PRO A 47 -19.72 15.79 16.33
N GLU A 48 -19.52 16.54 17.41
CA GLU A 48 -18.80 16.05 18.60
C GLU A 48 -19.50 14.84 19.25
N ASP A 49 -20.83 14.75 19.17
CA ASP A 49 -21.57 13.59 19.68
C ASP A 49 -21.27 12.32 18.86
N GLN A 50 -21.15 12.44 17.54
CA GLN A 50 -20.74 11.33 16.66
C GLN A 50 -19.27 10.96 16.91
N ALA A 51 -18.39 11.95 17.04
CA ALA A 51 -16.98 11.72 17.35
C ALA A 51 -16.79 11.02 18.70
N ALA A 52 -17.55 11.41 19.73
CA ALA A 52 -17.52 10.78 21.05
C ALA A 52 -18.03 9.33 21.02
N ARG A 53 -19.13 9.04 20.28
CA ARG A 53 -19.61 7.67 20.08
C ARG A 53 -18.59 6.80 19.36
N ALA A 54 -18.01 7.30 18.26
CA ALA A 54 -16.96 6.57 17.54
C ALA A 54 -15.74 6.27 18.42
N ARG A 55 -15.29 7.24 19.24
CA ARG A 55 -14.22 7.00 20.23
C ARG A 55 -14.57 5.87 21.19
N ALA A 56 -15.78 5.88 21.74
CA ALA A 56 -16.22 4.87 22.69
C ALA A 56 -16.25 3.47 22.06
N VAL A 57 -16.79 3.34 20.84
CA VAL A 57 -16.80 2.08 20.07
C VAL A 57 -15.37 1.59 19.81
N ALA A 58 -14.50 2.47 19.30
CA ALA A 58 -13.12 2.11 19.00
C ALA A 58 -12.33 1.69 20.25
N GLN A 59 -12.52 2.38 21.39
CA GLN A 59 -11.90 2.04 22.67
C GLN A 59 -12.37 0.70 23.25
N GLN A 60 -13.57 0.24 22.89
CA GLN A 60 -14.10 -1.05 23.32
C GLN A 60 -13.63 -2.21 22.45
N HIS A 61 -13.01 -1.95 21.30
CA HIS A 61 -12.52 -3.00 20.42
C HIS A 61 -11.39 -3.81 21.11
N PRO A 62 -11.47 -5.16 21.17
CA PRO A 62 -10.52 -5.97 21.94
C PRO A 62 -9.06 -5.75 21.56
N THR A 63 -8.76 -5.65 20.26
CA THR A 63 -7.40 -5.36 19.79
C THR A 63 -6.90 -3.99 20.23
N VAL A 64 -7.78 -2.97 20.25
CA VAL A 64 -7.42 -1.63 20.71
C VAL A 64 -7.13 -1.67 22.20
N GLN A 65 -7.98 -2.31 23.01
CA GLN A 65 -7.74 -2.46 24.45
C GLN A 65 -6.41 -3.16 24.76
N ALA A 66 -6.10 -4.25 24.03
CA ALA A 66 -4.86 -4.99 24.21
C ALA A 66 -3.61 -4.14 23.91
N LEU A 67 -3.65 -3.34 22.84
CA LEU A 67 -2.49 -2.53 22.42
C LEU A 67 -2.37 -1.23 23.22
N VAL A 68 -3.47 -0.53 23.45
CA VAL A 68 -3.51 0.74 24.21
C VAL A 68 -3.13 0.50 25.67
N GLY A 69 -3.61 -0.59 26.28
CA GLY A 69 -3.25 -0.96 27.66
C GLY A 69 -1.76 -1.25 27.88
N SER A 70 -0.99 -1.44 26.80
CA SER A 70 0.44 -1.76 26.83
C SER A 70 1.38 -0.58 26.52
N GLY A 71 0.84 0.63 26.28
CA GLY A 71 1.65 1.85 26.17
C GLY A 71 1.12 2.94 25.25
N ALA A 72 -0.19 3.15 25.20
CA ALA A 72 -0.74 4.41 24.72
C ALA A 72 -0.58 5.52 25.77
N ARG A 73 -0.45 6.76 25.29
CA ARG A 73 -0.43 7.96 26.13
C ARG A 73 -1.78 8.11 26.81
N PRO A 74 -1.88 8.05 28.15
CA PRO A 74 -3.14 8.21 28.86
C PRO A 74 -3.82 9.57 28.57
N ASP A 75 -3.01 10.59 28.27
CA ASP A 75 -3.43 11.98 28.16
C ASP A 75 -3.34 12.56 26.73
N SER A 76 -3.07 11.75 25.70
CA SER A 76 -3.11 12.27 24.32
C SER A 76 -4.53 12.39 23.82
N PRO A 77 -4.89 13.53 23.19
CA PRO A 77 -6.20 13.66 22.59
C PRO A 77 -6.33 12.63 21.46
N VAL A 78 -7.28 11.70 21.62
CA VAL A 78 -7.68 10.77 20.57
C VAL A 78 -8.32 11.59 19.46
N GLN A 79 -7.61 11.73 18.35
CA GLN A 79 -8.10 12.51 17.21
C GLN A 79 -9.16 11.72 16.47
N VAL A 80 -10.20 12.41 16.00
CA VAL A 80 -11.27 11.84 15.20
C VAL A 80 -11.41 12.66 13.94
N ASN A 81 -11.27 12.01 12.78
CA ASN A 81 -11.43 12.63 11.48
C ASN A 81 -12.56 11.95 10.70
N PRO A 82 -13.34 12.69 9.89
CA PRO A 82 -14.36 12.07 9.04
C PRO A 82 -13.72 11.21 7.96
N VAL A 83 -14.38 10.09 7.65
CA VAL A 83 -14.07 9.24 6.50
C VAL A 83 -15.21 9.34 5.51
N THR A 84 -14.85 9.70 4.28
CA THR A 84 -15.80 9.86 3.17
C THR A 84 -15.94 8.55 2.42
N GLY A 85 -17.18 8.13 2.18
CA GLY A 85 -17.51 6.93 1.43
C GLY A 85 -17.46 7.14 -0.08
N PRO A 86 -17.75 6.10 -0.88
CA PRO A 86 -17.70 6.14 -2.34
C PRO A 86 -18.61 7.21 -2.98
N ASP A 87 -19.70 7.57 -2.31
CA ASP A 87 -20.68 8.55 -2.78
C ASP A 87 -20.38 10.00 -2.36
N GLY A 88 -19.24 10.24 -1.71
CA GLY A 88 -18.82 11.56 -1.26
C GLY A 88 -19.41 12.01 0.08
N ARG A 89 -20.23 11.19 0.76
CA ARG A 89 -20.77 11.50 2.09
C ARG A 89 -19.84 11.02 3.20
N ILE A 90 -19.94 11.65 4.37
CA ILE A 90 -19.28 11.15 5.60
C ILE A 90 -20.02 9.88 6.03
N VAL A 91 -19.30 8.77 6.12
CA VAL A 91 -19.86 7.45 6.42
C VAL A 91 -19.19 6.77 7.62
N ALA A 92 -17.96 7.15 7.93
CA ALA A 92 -17.21 6.64 9.07
C ALA A 92 -16.51 7.76 9.85
N ALA A 93 -16.05 7.41 11.05
CA ALA A 93 -15.11 8.18 11.84
C ALA A 93 -13.79 7.41 11.95
N GLY A 94 -12.69 8.06 11.53
CA GLY A 94 -11.32 7.59 11.71
C GLY A 94 -10.78 8.05 13.06
N VAL A 95 -10.65 7.12 14.00
CA VAL A 95 -10.21 7.35 15.37
C VAL A 95 -8.73 6.96 15.49
N TRP A 96 -7.88 7.90 15.89
CA TRP A 96 -6.44 7.72 16.01
C TRP A 96 -5.99 7.59 17.47
N PHE A 97 -5.36 6.46 17.80
CA PHE A 97 -4.78 6.17 19.10
C PHE A 97 -3.25 6.25 19.02
N PRO A 98 -2.62 7.37 19.39
CA PRO A 98 -1.18 7.52 19.32
C PRO A 98 -0.46 6.70 20.42
N PHE A 99 0.70 6.16 20.07
CA PHE A 99 1.70 5.68 21.02
C PHE A 99 2.65 6.81 21.44
N ASP A 100 3.34 6.60 22.56
CA ASP A 100 4.30 7.59 23.09
C ASP A 100 5.58 7.69 22.25
N ALA A 101 5.91 6.61 21.56
CA ALA A 101 7.08 6.42 20.72
C ALA A 101 6.75 5.35 19.66
N PRO A 102 7.51 5.27 18.55
CA PRO A 102 7.37 4.18 17.59
C PRO A 102 7.55 2.81 18.25
N ARG A 103 6.76 1.82 17.84
CA ARG A 103 6.76 0.48 18.43
C ARG A 103 6.54 -0.60 17.39
N THR A 104 7.07 -1.78 17.70
CA THR A 104 6.71 -3.02 17.03
C THR A 104 5.48 -3.61 17.69
N VAL A 105 4.41 -3.79 16.92
CA VAL A 105 3.11 -4.29 17.41
C VAL A 105 2.64 -5.47 16.58
N ARG A 106 2.29 -6.56 17.24
CA ARG A 106 1.64 -7.72 16.61
C ARG A 106 0.18 -7.76 17.05
N ALA A 107 -0.73 -7.82 16.08
CA ALA A 107 -2.15 -7.88 16.35
C ALA A 107 -2.91 -8.47 15.16
N THR A 108 -4.18 -8.77 15.37
CA THR A 108 -5.13 -9.04 14.28
C THR A 108 -5.67 -7.72 13.75
N TRP A 109 -5.33 -7.42 12.51
CA TRP A 109 -5.73 -6.22 11.77
C TRP A 109 -6.96 -6.52 10.91
N VAL A 110 -7.73 -5.48 10.61
CA VAL A 110 -8.97 -5.58 9.83
C VAL A 110 -8.86 -4.62 8.66
N HIS A 111 -8.87 -5.16 7.45
CA HIS A 111 -8.85 -4.39 6.21
C HIS A 111 -10.17 -4.58 5.47
N PRO A 112 -10.98 -3.54 5.29
CA PRO A 112 -12.14 -3.66 4.43
C PRO A 112 -11.68 -3.77 2.98
N ALA A 113 -12.14 -4.77 2.26
CA ALA A 113 -11.65 -5.08 0.92
C ALA A 113 -12.47 -4.34 -0.17
N ASP A 114 -13.73 -4.01 0.13
CA ASP A 114 -14.71 -3.45 -0.81
C ASP A 114 -15.15 -2.02 -0.45
N TRP A 115 -14.47 -1.34 0.48
CA TRP A 115 -14.90 -0.02 0.99
C TRP A 115 -14.93 1.09 -0.07
N GLU A 116 -14.15 0.95 -1.14
CA GLU A 116 -14.08 1.92 -2.24
C GLU A 116 -15.31 1.86 -3.16
N VAL A 117 -16.05 0.75 -3.13
CA VAL A 117 -17.25 0.53 -3.98
C VAL A 117 -18.51 0.38 -3.18
N ASN A 118 -18.41 -0.01 -1.91
CA ASN A 118 -19.56 -0.28 -1.08
C ASN A 118 -19.37 0.29 0.33
N TRP A 119 -20.43 0.92 0.84
CA TRP A 119 -20.51 1.29 2.25
C TRP A 119 -21.89 0.96 2.83
N SER A 120 -21.99 0.19 3.92
CA SER A 120 -20.90 -0.38 4.72
C SER A 120 -20.13 -1.50 3.99
N PRO A 121 -18.81 -1.69 4.26
CA PRO A 121 -18.05 -2.77 3.64
C PRO A 121 -18.63 -4.14 3.98
N THR A 122 -18.61 -5.06 3.02
CA THR A 122 -19.13 -6.44 3.18
C THR A 122 -18.05 -7.49 3.16
N ARG A 123 -16.83 -7.13 2.74
CA ARG A 123 -15.69 -8.04 2.65
C ARG A 123 -14.54 -7.51 3.47
N PHE A 124 -13.92 -8.40 4.24
CA PHE A 124 -12.83 -8.05 5.14
C PHE A 124 -11.70 -9.05 5.02
N VAL A 125 -10.47 -8.54 4.97
CA VAL A 125 -9.27 -9.33 5.21
C VAL A 125 -8.89 -9.14 6.68
N GLN A 126 -9.01 -10.21 7.46
CA GLN A 126 -8.53 -10.25 8.83
C GLN A 126 -7.24 -11.06 8.89
N ALA A 127 -6.16 -10.42 9.30
CA ALA A 127 -4.84 -11.05 9.33
C ALA A 127 -4.08 -10.67 10.59
N THR A 128 -3.40 -11.65 11.18
CA THR A 128 -2.51 -11.41 12.32
C THR A 128 -1.09 -11.27 11.83
N TYR A 129 -0.54 -10.06 11.92
CA TYR A 129 0.83 -9.77 11.50
C TYR A 129 1.45 -8.67 12.36
N THR A 130 2.76 -8.54 12.25
CA THR A 130 3.57 -7.57 12.98
C THR A 130 3.78 -6.31 12.14
N VAL A 131 3.62 -5.14 12.75
CA VAL A 131 3.99 -3.85 12.18
C VAL A 131 5.12 -3.26 13.00
N GLU A 132 6.23 -2.97 12.36
CA GLU A 132 7.39 -2.28 12.93
C GLU A 132 7.20 -0.76 12.82
N GLU A 133 7.84 0.00 13.72
CA GLU A 133 7.87 1.48 13.68
C GLU A 133 6.47 2.15 13.67
N ALA A 134 5.45 1.48 14.23
CA ALA A 134 4.10 2.01 14.34
C ALA A 134 4.06 3.14 15.37
N TRP A 135 3.44 4.27 15.02
CA TRP A 135 3.24 5.42 15.91
C TRP A 135 1.88 5.44 16.60
N GLY A 136 1.02 4.47 16.29
CA GLY A 136 -0.30 4.35 16.86
C GLY A 136 -1.20 3.46 16.01
N ILE A 137 -2.48 3.49 16.32
CA ILE A 137 -3.51 2.66 15.69
C ILE A 137 -4.59 3.56 15.11
N LEU A 138 -4.92 3.35 13.84
CA LEU A 138 -6.06 3.97 13.18
C LEU A 138 -7.22 2.98 13.15
N VAL A 139 -8.37 3.42 13.62
CA VAL A 139 -9.62 2.63 13.66
C VAL A 139 -10.67 3.36 12.86
N TRP A 140 -11.31 2.70 11.89
CA TRP A 140 -12.50 3.26 11.26
C TRP A 140 -13.75 2.66 11.89
N VAL A 141 -14.63 3.52 12.38
CA VAL A 141 -15.94 3.16 12.92
C VAL A 141 -17.01 3.61 11.94
N ASP A 142 -17.81 2.68 11.43
CA ASP A 142 -18.98 2.99 10.62
C ASP A 142 -20.02 3.73 11.49
N LEU A 143 -20.43 4.92 11.05
CA LEU A 143 -21.33 5.78 11.81
C LEU A 143 -22.77 5.24 11.84
N ALA A 144 -23.16 4.43 10.86
CA ALA A 144 -24.51 3.89 10.77
C ALA A 144 -24.69 2.65 11.64
N SER A 145 -23.73 1.72 11.60
CA SER A 145 -23.80 0.46 12.34
C SER A 145 -23.07 0.48 13.69
N GLU A 146 -22.26 1.52 13.96
CA GLU A 146 -21.39 1.61 15.13
C GLU A 146 -20.44 0.41 15.25
N GLN A 147 -19.96 -0.10 14.12
CA GLN A 147 -19.00 -1.21 14.06
C GLN A 147 -17.61 -0.73 13.63
N VAL A 148 -16.58 -1.39 14.16
CA VAL A 148 -15.20 -1.23 13.67
C VAL A 148 -15.07 -1.96 12.34
N VAL A 149 -14.80 -1.22 11.27
CA VAL A 149 -14.69 -1.74 9.90
C VAL A 149 -13.27 -1.68 9.34
N ARG A 150 -12.36 -0.96 9.99
CA ARG A 150 -10.92 -0.99 9.71
C ARG A 150 -10.13 -0.86 10.99
N LEU A 151 -9.03 -1.59 11.08
CA LEU A 151 -8.09 -1.52 12.16
C LEU A 151 -6.67 -1.74 11.62
N GLU A 152 -5.82 -0.73 11.73
CA GLU A 152 -4.44 -0.80 11.27
C GLU A 152 -3.47 -0.06 12.19
N ALA A 153 -2.22 -0.52 12.24
CA ALA A 153 -1.14 0.30 12.75
C ALA A 153 -0.75 1.35 11.70
N SER A 154 -0.49 2.57 12.14
CA SER A 154 -0.11 3.67 11.26
C SER A 154 1.10 4.44 11.79
N GLY A 155 1.70 5.24 10.91
CA GLY A 155 2.88 6.04 11.19
C GLY A 155 3.70 6.28 9.93
N PRO A 156 4.53 7.33 9.89
CA PRO A 156 5.29 7.72 8.69
C PRO A 156 6.32 6.67 8.23
N TYR A 157 6.74 5.79 9.14
CA TYR A 157 7.72 4.73 8.87
C TYR A 157 7.17 3.34 9.21
N ALA A 158 5.87 3.25 9.52
CA ALA A 158 5.23 1.99 9.89
C ALA A 158 5.32 1.03 8.70
N ARG A 159 5.78 -0.19 8.96
CA ARG A 159 5.93 -1.22 7.91
C ARG A 159 5.57 -2.59 8.43
N VAL A 160 4.93 -3.40 7.60
CA VAL A 160 4.62 -4.78 7.94
C VAL A 160 5.90 -5.61 7.95
N ALA A 161 6.05 -6.51 8.91
CA ALA A 161 7.14 -7.48 8.92
C ALA A 161 7.07 -8.30 7.62
N PRO A 162 8.13 -8.34 6.80
CA PRO A 162 8.02 -8.83 5.42
C PRO A 162 7.54 -10.28 5.31
N ASP A 163 7.93 -11.13 6.25
CA ASP A 163 7.53 -12.55 6.28
C ASP A 163 6.05 -12.76 6.64
N GLU A 164 5.38 -11.73 7.16
CA GLU A 164 4.02 -11.80 7.68
C GLU A 164 3.00 -10.97 6.89
N ASP A 165 3.46 -10.17 5.92
CA ASP A 165 2.57 -9.31 5.12
C ASP A 165 1.52 -10.13 4.35
N PRO A 166 0.22 -10.01 4.67
CA PRO A 166 -0.82 -10.81 4.03
C PRO A 166 -1.06 -10.45 2.57
N PHE A 167 -0.54 -9.31 2.09
CA PHE A 167 -0.71 -8.83 0.72
C PHE A 167 0.47 -9.19 -0.19
N VAL A 168 1.52 -9.79 0.37
CA VAL A 168 2.66 -10.33 -0.37
C VAL A 168 2.37 -11.78 -0.79
N LEU A 169 2.55 -12.07 -2.07
CA LEU A 169 2.38 -13.43 -2.59
C LEU A 169 3.43 -14.39 -2.06
N ARG A 170 3.01 -15.61 -1.75
CA ARG A 170 3.86 -16.71 -1.28
C ARG A 170 3.50 -18.02 -1.97
N GLY A 171 4.42 -18.99 -1.94
CA GLY A 171 4.22 -20.34 -2.46
C GLY A 171 3.87 -20.36 -3.95
N GLU A 172 2.94 -21.23 -4.32
CA GLU A 172 2.57 -21.49 -5.73
C GLU A 172 2.11 -20.24 -6.48
N LEU A 173 1.39 -19.32 -5.82
CA LEU A 173 0.95 -18.07 -6.44
C LEU A 173 2.11 -17.14 -6.77
N ARG A 174 3.12 -17.09 -5.89
CA ARG A 174 4.36 -16.34 -6.13
C ARG A 174 5.11 -16.93 -7.33
N ASP A 175 5.31 -18.24 -7.32
CA ASP A 175 6.08 -18.92 -8.37
C ASP A 175 5.36 -18.83 -9.72
N ARG A 176 4.02 -18.93 -9.72
CA ARG A 176 3.21 -18.70 -10.92
C ARG A 176 3.32 -17.28 -11.44
N ALA A 177 3.25 -16.26 -10.57
CA ALA A 177 3.42 -14.88 -10.99
C ALA A 177 4.79 -14.64 -11.64
N ILE A 178 5.85 -15.21 -11.05
CA ILE A 178 7.21 -15.14 -11.60
C ILE A 178 7.27 -15.80 -12.97
N GLN A 179 6.73 -17.01 -13.11
CA GLN A 179 6.73 -17.73 -14.37
C GLN A 179 6.00 -16.94 -15.46
N LEU A 180 4.81 -16.41 -15.16
CA LEU A 180 4.04 -15.57 -16.09
C LEU A 180 4.82 -14.34 -16.55
N ALA A 181 5.57 -13.69 -15.65
CA ALA A 181 6.39 -12.53 -15.99
C ALA A 181 7.59 -12.92 -16.87
N LEU A 182 8.27 -14.03 -16.57
CA LEU A 182 9.45 -14.48 -17.30
C LEU A 182 9.10 -15.06 -18.69
N ASP A 183 7.92 -15.65 -18.85
CA ASP A 183 7.44 -16.21 -20.11
C ASP A 183 6.88 -15.16 -21.08
N ALA A 184 6.82 -13.89 -20.68
CA ALA A 184 6.30 -12.80 -21.50
C ALA A 184 7.11 -12.67 -22.82
N PRO A 185 6.51 -12.93 -24.00
CA PRO A 185 7.26 -12.95 -25.26
C PRO A 185 7.92 -11.61 -25.59
N TRP A 186 7.27 -10.51 -25.22
CA TRP A 186 7.78 -9.14 -25.40
C TRP A 186 8.97 -8.80 -24.48
N LEU A 187 9.18 -9.57 -23.40
CA LEU A 187 10.31 -9.41 -22.49
C LEU A 187 11.51 -10.27 -22.89
N ALA A 188 11.31 -11.33 -23.68
CA ALA A 188 12.36 -12.26 -24.11
C ALA A 188 13.62 -11.57 -24.68
N PRO A 189 13.53 -10.53 -25.53
CA PRO A 189 14.72 -9.82 -26.02
C PRO A 189 15.57 -9.19 -24.92
N LEU A 190 14.96 -8.83 -23.79
CA LEU A 190 15.68 -8.29 -22.63
C LEU A 190 16.29 -9.42 -21.79
N LEU A 191 15.54 -10.49 -21.54
CA LEU A 191 15.99 -11.65 -20.75
C LEU A 191 17.15 -12.41 -21.40
N THR A 192 17.28 -12.36 -22.73
CA THR A 192 18.45 -12.94 -23.42
C THR A 192 19.75 -12.18 -23.17
N ARG A 193 19.69 -10.91 -22.72
CA ARG A 193 20.88 -10.07 -22.48
C ARG A 193 21.48 -10.28 -21.11
N ALA A 194 20.64 -10.50 -20.10
CA ALA A 194 21.06 -10.82 -18.75
C ALA A 194 19.92 -11.52 -17.99
N GLU A 195 20.30 -12.40 -17.07
CA GLU A 195 19.36 -13.04 -16.15
C GLU A 195 19.01 -12.08 -15.00
N PRO A 196 17.72 -11.74 -14.80
CA PRO A 196 17.31 -10.92 -13.68
C PRO A 196 17.21 -11.75 -12.39
N SER A 197 17.52 -11.11 -11.27
CA SER A 197 17.02 -11.54 -9.96
C SER A 197 15.58 -11.04 -9.79
N VAL A 198 14.71 -11.85 -9.19
CA VAL A 198 13.35 -11.42 -8.84
C VAL A 198 13.38 -10.73 -7.48
N MET A 199 12.66 -9.62 -7.35
CA MET A 199 12.43 -8.99 -6.04
C MET A 199 11.85 -10.01 -5.04
N GLU A 200 12.22 -9.88 -3.78
CA GLU A 200 11.79 -10.81 -2.74
C GLU A 200 10.27 -10.70 -2.47
N HIS A 201 9.76 -9.46 -2.45
CA HIS A 201 8.37 -9.15 -2.17
C HIS A 201 7.61 -8.86 -3.46
N LEU A 202 6.60 -9.67 -3.74
CA LEU A 202 5.70 -9.53 -4.89
C LEU A 202 4.31 -9.14 -4.37
N PRO A 203 3.92 -7.86 -4.48
CA PRO A 203 2.59 -7.42 -4.10
C PRO A 203 1.51 -8.10 -4.95
N GLY A 204 0.46 -8.60 -4.29
CA GLY A 204 -0.77 -9.04 -4.96
C GLY A 204 -1.61 -7.86 -5.44
N ILE A 205 -2.16 -7.96 -6.65
CA ILE A 205 -3.11 -7.01 -7.19
C ILE A 205 -4.52 -7.52 -6.89
N HIS A 206 -5.34 -6.67 -6.28
CA HIS A 206 -6.72 -6.99 -5.93
C HIS A 206 -7.68 -6.08 -6.69
N ASP A 207 -8.85 -6.59 -7.07
CA ASP A 207 -9.93 -5.77 -7.63
C ASP A 207 -10.63 -4.94 -6.54
N ARG A 208 -11.59 -4.10 -6.95
CA ARG A 208 -12.42 -3.30 -6.04
C ARG A 208 -13.26 -4.13 -5.06
N GLN A 209 -13.44 -5.43 -5.29
CA GLN A 209 -14.12 -6.33 -4.35
C GLN A 209 -13.13 -7.03 -3.41
N GLY A 210 -11.83 -6.82 -3.59
CA GLY A 210 -10.77 -7.42 -2.79
C GLY A 210 -10.39 -8.84 -3.21
N ASP A 211 -10.82 -9.30 -4.38
CA ASP A 211 -10.33 -10.57 -4.94
C ASP A 211 -8.93 -10.39 -5.51
N LEU A 212 -8.05 -11.37 -5.27
CA LEU A 212 -6.71 -11.39 -5.88
C LEU A 212 -6.84 -11.71 -7.37
N ILE A 213 -6.44 -10.78 -8.23
CA ILE A 213 -6.58 -10.88 -9.70
C ILE A 213 -5.24 -10.95 -10.43
N GLY A 214 -4.15 -10.56 -9.78
CA GLY A 214 -2.84 -10.47 -10.40
C GLY A 214 -1.72 -10.19 -9.42
N ALA A 215 -0.56 -9.79 -9.94
CA ALA A 215 0.60 -9.47 -9.14
C ALA A 215 1.50 -8.43 -9.82
N VAL A 216 2.33 -7.79 -9.00
CA VAL A 216 3.46 -6.98 -9.44
C VAL A 216 4.76 -7.77 -9.24
N VAL A 217 5.49 -8.00 -10.32
CA VAL A 217 6.75 -8.76 -10.35
C VAL A 217 7.91 -7.84 -10.71
N GLY A 218 8.81 -7.59 -9.77
CA GLY A 218 10.02 -6.83 -10.02
C GLY A 218 11.17 -7.71 -10.49
N LEU A 219 11.76 -7.38 -11.63
CA LEU A 219 12.92 -8.04 -12.23
C LEU A 219 14.12 -7.10 -12.17
N GLN A 220 15.07 -7.42 -11.31
CA GLN A 220 16.25 -6.61 -11.03
C GLN A 220 17.49 -7.17 -11.75
N PHE A 221 18.15 -6.31 -12.50
CA PHE A 221 19.39 -6.62 -13.21
C PHE A 221 20.60 -6.10 -12.44
N SER A 222 21.67 -6.90 -12.39
CA SER A 222 22.91 -6.56 -11.67
C SER A 222 23.60 -5.31 -12.23
N GLU A 223 23.49 -5.08 -13.54
CA GLU A 223 23.95 -3.89 -14.22
C GLU A 223 22.80 -3.24 -15.01
N PRO A 224 22.76 -1.90 -15.14
CA PRO A 224 21.73 -1.23 -15.94
C PRO A 224 21.76 -1.68 -17.41
N LEU A 225 20.65 -2.22 -17.89
CA LEU A 225 20.49 -2.64 -19.28
C LEU A 225 19.92 -1.51 -20.13
N ALA A 226 20.46 -1.33 -21.34
CA ALA A 226 19.83 -0.49 -22.34
C ALA A 226 18.58 -1.19 -22.89
N VAL A 227 17.41 -0.68 -22.53
CA VAL A 227 16.11 -1.09 -23.06
C VAL A 227 15.77 -0.18 -24.22
N SER A 228 15.51 -0.78 -25.37
CA SER A 228 15.05 -0.09 -26.57
C SER A 228 14.05 -0.99 -27.28
N GLY A 229 12.84 -0.49 -27.54
CA GLY A 229 11.79 -1.25 -28.21
C GLY A 229 10.40 -0.74 -27.86
N THR A 230 9.40 -1.44 -28.38
CA THR A 230 7.99 -1.21 -28.07
C THR A 230 7.52 -2.25 -27.07
N PHE A 231 6.94 -1.79 -25.97
CA PHE A 231 6.49 -2.64 -24.87
C PHE A 231 5.03 -2.34 -24.53
N PRO A 232 4.23 -3.36 -24.16
CA PRO A 232 2.96 -3.10 -23.51
C PRO A 232 3.22 -2.47 -22.14
N VAL A 233 2.52 -1.39 -21.83
CA VAL A 233 2.63 -0.67 -20.55
C VAL A 233 1.26 -0.62 -19.90
N VAL A 234 1.15 -1.06 -18.65
CA VAL A 234 -0.09 -0.97 -17.88
C VAL A 234 -0.22 0.43 -17.33
N VAL A 235 -1.27 1.13 -17.76
CA VAL A 235 -1.64 2.46 -17.30
C VAL A 235 -2.97 2.36 -16.56
N LYS A 236 -2.94 2.71 -15.28
CA LYS A 236 -4.13 2.75 -14.43
C LYS A 236 -4.24 4.12 -13.79
N ASP A 237 -5.39 4.76 -13.91
CA ASP A 237 -5.70 5.94 -13.10
C ASP A 237 -5.69 5.55 -11.62
N GLU A 238 -5.22 6.42 -10.73
CA GLU A 238 -4.99 6.09 -9.32
C GLU A 238 -6.23 5.51 -8.65
N ARG A 239 -7.41 6.07 -8.98
CA ARG A 239 -8.72 5.70 -8.43
C ARG A 239 -9.50 4.70 -9.29
N ALA A 240 -8.98 4.35 -10.46
CA ALA A 240 -9.61 3.36 -11.33
C ALA A 240 -9.40 1.94 -10.78
N ASP A 241 -10.27 0.99 -11.14
CA ASP A 241 -10.01 -0.41 -10.82
C ASP A 241 -8.84 -0.92 -11.67
N TRP A 242 -8.24 -2.02 -11.26
CA TRP A 242 -7.29 -2.72 -12.11
C TRP A 242 -7.94 -3.34 -13.36
N ASP A 243 -9.24 -3.66 -13.29
CA ASP A 243 -10.02 -4.08 -14.46
C ASP A 243 -10.24 -2.93 -15.46
N ASP A 244 -10.10 -1.67 -15.03
CA ASP A 244 -10.19 -0.47 -15.87
C ASP A 244 -8.82 -0.08 -16.47
N ALA A 245 -7.75 -0.83 -16.19
CA ALA A 245 -6.40 -0.49 -16.64
C ALA A 245 -6.26 -0.63 -18.17
N GLU A 246 -5.68 0.39 -18.79
CA GLU A 246 -5.34 0.36 -20.21
C GLU A 246 -3.95 -0.25 -20.41
N ILE A 247 -3.74 -0.91 -21.56
CA ILE A 247 -2.45 -1.51 -21.92
C ILE A 247 -1.98 -0.99 -23.28
N PRO A 248 -1.62 0.30 -23.40
CA PRO A 248 -1.05 0.83 -24.62
C PRO A 248 0.34 0.24 -24.91
N GLU A 249 0.69 0.20 -26.19
CA GLU A 249 2.08 0.01 -26.61
C GLU A 249 2.85 1.33 -26.51
N GLN A 250 4.02 1.31 -25.87
CA GLN A 250 4.89 2.48 -25.76
C GLN A 250 6.29 2.16 -26.24
N THR A 251 6.88 3.10 -26.98
CA THR A 251 8.30 3.05 -27.35
C THR A 251 9.13 3.55 -26.17
N ILE A 252 10.06 2.70 -25.73
CA ILE A 252 10.89 2.94 -24.54
C ILE A 252 12.34 2.91 -25.00
N GLU A 253 13.10 3.94 -24.61
CA GLU A 253 14.54 4.02 -24.85
C GLU A 253 15.23 4.60 -23.61
N GLN A 254 15.71 3.71 -22.73
CA GLN A 254 16.34 4.11 -21.47
C GLN A 254 17.23 3.01 -20.90
N LYS A 255 18.06 3.35 -19.92
CA LYS A 255 18.78 2.36 -19.11
C LYS A 255 18.00 2.03 -17.85
N VAL A 256 17.76 0.75 -17.58
CA VAL A 256 17.03 0.29 -16.38
C VAL A 256 17.80 -0.76 -15.62
N SER A 257 17.74 -0.67 -14.29
CA SER A 257 18.19 -1.73 -13.38
C SER A 257 17.03 -2.53 -12.79
N LEU A 258 15.80 -2.05 -12.97
CA LEU A 258 14.58 -2.68 -12.51
C LEU A 258 13.52 -2.56 -13.61
N VAL A 259 12.88 -3.69 -13.90
CA VAL A 259 11.69 -3.76 -14.73
C VAL A 259 10.57 -4.30 -13.87
N VAL A 260 9.43 -3.63 -13.88
CA VAL A 260 8.26 -4.06 -13.11
C VAL A 260 7.23 -4.58 -14.09
N VAL A 261 6.85 -5.85 -13.92
CA VAL A 261 5.89 -6.55 -14.78
C VAL A 261 4.60 -6.78 -14.01
N VAL A 262 3.48 -6.39 -14.60
CA VAL A 262 2.15 -6.73 -14.09
C VAL A 262 1.70 -8.03 -14.75
N VAL A 263 1.26 -8.98 -13.93
CA VAL A 263 0.70 -10.25 -14.39
C VAL A 263 -0.75 -10.39 -13.98
N SER A 264 -1.55 -11.04 -14.82
CA SER A 264 -2.95 -11.37 -14.54
C SER A 264 -3.08 -12.87 -14.32
N PHE A 265 -3.64 -13.26 -13.18
CA PHE A 265 -4.02 -14.64 -12.91
C PHE A 265 -5.30 -15.03 -13.65
N ARG A 266 -6.16 -14.06 -13.98
CA ARG A 266 -7.39 -14.28 -14.75
C ARG A 266 -7.07 -14.61 -16.22
N ASP A 267 -6.15 -13.86 -16.83
CA ASP A 267 -5.75 -14.03 -18.23
C ASP A 267 -4.61 -15.04 -18.40
N ASP A 268 -4.03 -15.51 -17.30
CA ASP A 268 -2.87 -16.41 -17.26
C ASP A 268 -1.68 -15.92 -18.11
N ARG A 269 -1.35 -14.63 -17.98
CA ARG A 269 -0.28 -13.98 -18.75
C ARG A 269 0.29 -12.73 -18.08
N ALA A 270 1.47 -12.30 -18.52
CA ALA A 270 1.94 -10.94 -18.30
C ALA A 270 1.13 -9.93 -19.13
N LEU A 271 0.68 -8.86 -18.48
CA LEU A 271 -0.07 -7.78 -19.10
C LEU A 271 0.87 -6.76 -19.75
N GLY A 272 1.85 -6.26 -18.99
CA GLY A 272 2.79 -5.25 -19.46
C GLY A 272 3.70 -4.73 -18.37
N LEU A 273 4.50 -3.73 -18.73
CA LEU A 273 5.37 -3.00 -17.82
C LEU A 273 4.58 -1.99 -16.99
N TRP A 274 5.00 -1.76 -15.75
CA TRP A 274 4.48 -0.70 -14.90
C TRP A 274 5.61 0.27 -14.50
N TYR A 275 5.31 1.57 -14.54
CA TYR A 275 6.26 2.66 -14.33
C TYR A 275 5.79 3.61 -13.23
#